data_AF-A0A433HJU4-F1
#
_entry.id   AF-A0A433HJU4-F1
#
_cell.length_a   1.000
_cell.length_b   1.000
_cell.length_c   1.000
_cell.angle_alpha   90.00
_cell.angle_beta   90.00
_cell.angle_gamma   90.00
#
_symmetry.space_group_name_H-M   'P 1'
#
loop_
_entity.id
_entity.type
_entity.pdbx_description
1 polymer ?
#
loop_
_entity_poly.entity_id
_entity_poly.type
_entity_poly.pdbx_seq_one_letter_code
_entity_poly.pdbx_strand_id
1 'polypeptide(L)'
;MTGVRAAVTEEVLQIVTEVFGALQQALALKDIKVHDDIRRGKTIISDAVVKLGNSFNGLNTQTRTQQQLVASLMDEVSQDNPLKARSNRSSVKEIAEGMSAILQGFVDTLGQVSAQSSGVIAKMEAMTDVVNQTFSLLGHVEMITKQTNLLSLNAFIEAARSGEAGRGFQVVATEMRNLSQSSAKMNEQIRNQVERSKKIVHETRDVVNQMAMRDMSSLVEAKDRADALFTKLDMMNQFISESLGQVSQVTQGIDRSVGLAVQSLQFEDIVGQLLTHADRELSEQEQVLADVYGRLSRFSERVQSGGNVQTALLELNNGLQALCGATLIQKSAAVLQESMDEGDVELF
;
A
#
# COMPACT_ATOMS: atom_id res chain seq x y z
N MET A 1 94.54 20.75 -44.39
CA MET A 1 93.22 21.36 -44.11
C MET A 1 92.03 20.43 -44.39
N THR A 2 92.17 19.36 -45.19
CA THR A 2 91.12 18.38 -45.49
C THR A 2 90.84 17.38 -44.36
N GLY A 3 91.86 16.92 -43.61
CA GLY A 3 91.69 15.97 -42.50
C GLY A 3 90.98 16.54 -41.25
N VAL A 4 91.21 17.83 -40.94
CA VAL A 4 90.51 18.51 -39.82
C VAL A 4 89.03 18.73 -40.14
N ARG A 5 88.69 19.00 -41.41
CA ARG A 5 87.29 19.10 -41.86
C ARG A 5 86.55 17.77 -41.75
N ALA A 6 87.21 16.65 -42.05
CA ALA A 6 86.63 15.31 -41.98
C ALA A 6 86.39 14.84 -40.54
N ALA A 7 87.36 15.05 -39.64
CA ALA A 7 87.23 14.72 -38.22
C ALA A 7 86.14 15.55 -37.51
N VAL A 8 86.03 16.85 -37.85
CA VAL A 8 84.95 17.71 -37.33
C VAL A 8 83.59 17.22 -37.82
N THR A 9 83.43 16.76 -39.06
CA THR A 9 82.16 16.19 -39.54
C THR A 9 81.75 14.89 -38.85
N GLU A 10 82.71 14.07 -38.39
CA GLU A 10 82.44 12.77 -37.77
C GLU A 10 82.01 12.92 -36.30
N GLU A 11 82.71 13.76 -35.52
CA GLU A 11 82.29 14.15 -34.16
C GLU A 11 80.91 14.80 -34.15
N VAL A 12 80.63 15.63 -35.15
CA VAL A 12 79.33 16.29 -35.36
C VAL A 12 78.20 15.27 -35.60
N LEU A 13 78.45 14.28 -36.45
CA LEU A 13 77.45 13.27 -36.78
C LEU A 13 77.14 12.39 -35.56
N GLN A 14 78.17 12.05 -34.77
CA GLN A 14 78.01 11.26 -33.56
C GLN A 14 77.19 12.01 -32.50
N ILE A 15 77.54 13.27 -32.24
CA ILE A 15 76.84 14.13 -31.29
C ILE A 15 75.37 14.32 -31.66
N VAL A 16 75.08 14.60 -32.94
CA VAL A 16 73.71 14.72 -33.44
C VAL A 16 72.96 13.41 -33.25
N THR A 17 73.58 12.26 -33.54
CA THR A 17 72.93 10.95 -33.39
C THR A 17 72.59 10.64 -31.93
N GLU A 18 73.50 10.90 -30.99
CA GLU A 18 73.26 10.67 -29.56
C GLU A 18 72.14 11.55 -29.00
N VAL A 19 72.14 12.83 -29.35
CA VAL A 19 71.15 13.80 -28.90
C VAL A 19 69.76 13.52 -29.50
N PHE A 20 69.68 13.28 -30.80
CA PHE A 20 68.41 12.93 -31.44
C PHE A 20 67.88 11.57 -30.94
N GLY A 21 68.77 10.61 -30.64
CA GLY A 21 68.39 9.36 -30.00
C GLY A 21 67.79 9.54 -28.60
N ALA A 22 68.41 10.39 -27.76
CA ALA A 22 67.89 10.71 -26.43
C ALA A 22 66.56 11.47 -26.49
N LEU A 23 66.42 12.42 -27.42
CA LEU A 23 65.17 13.16 -27.65
C LEU A 23 64.06 12.22 -28.14
N GLN A 24 64.35 11.34 -29.10
CA GLN A 24 63.41 10.34 -29.59
C GLN A 24 62.95 9.40 -28.47
N GLN A 25 63.87 8.97 -27.59
CA GLN A 25 63.52 8.12 -26.45
C GLN A 25 62.64 8.85 -25.43
N ALA A 26 62.91 10.12 -25.15
CA ALA A 26 62.10 10.94 -24.25
C ALA A 26 60.70 11.21 -24.81
N LEU A 27 60.60 11.55 -26.10
CA LEU A 27 59.33 11.76 -26.79
C LEU A 27 58.51 10.47 -26.87
N ALA A 28 59.13 9.33 -27.21
CA ALA A 28 58.46 8.04 -27.28
C ALA A 28 57.87 7.63 -25.92
N LEU A 29 58.56 7.92 -24.82
CA LEU A 29 58.07 7.59 -23.49
C LEU A 29 56.88 8.46 -23.06
N LYS A 30 56.90 9.75 -23.39
CA LYS A 30 55.73 10.64 -23.18
C LYS A 30 54.54 10.22 -24.06
N ASP A 31 54.80 9.82 -25.30
CA ASP A 31 53.78 9.32 -26.21
C ASP A 31 53.11 8.04 -25.68
N ILE A 32 53.89 7.13 -25.09
CA ILE A 32 53.35 5.93 -24.40
C ILE A 32 52.42 6.34 -23.24
N LYS A 33 52.80 7.32 -22.42
CA LYS A 33 51.96 7.77 -21.29
C LYS A 33 50.65 8.38 -21.76
N VAL A 34 50.69 9.26 -22.75
CA VAL A 34 49.48 9.87 -23.35
C VAL A 34 48.56 8.77 -23.92
N HIS A 35 49.11 7.81 -24.66
CA HIS A 35 48.34 6.69 -25.19
C HIS A 35 47.76 5.79 -24.09
N ASP A 36 48.46 5.60 -22.98
CA ASP A 36 47.97 4.82 -21.85
C ASP A 36 46.82 5.53 -21.13
N ASP A 37 46.95 6.83 -20.84
CA ASP A 37 45.88 7.64 -20.23
C ASP A 37 44.62 7.67 -21.10
N ILE A 38 44.78 7.83 -22.43
CA ILE A 38 43.65 7.76 -23.37
C ILE A 38 43.01 6.36 -23.37
N ARG A 39 43.81 5.28 -23.34
CA ARG A 39 43.30 3.91 -23.32
C ARG A 39 42.57 3.60 -22.01
N ARG A 40 43.11 4.06 -20.88
CA ARG A 40 42.47 3.96 -19.55
C ARG A 40 41.15 4.73 -19.53
N GLY A 41 41.15 5.98 -20.00
CA GLY A 41 39.92 6.78 -20.12
C GLY A 41 38.86 6.09 -20.96
N LYS A 42 39.22 5.55 -22.14
CA LYS A 42 38.29 4.79 -22.99
C LYS A 42 37.70 3.57 -22.27
N THR A 43 38.52 2.85 -21.50
CA THR A 43 38.07 1.67 -20.75
C THR A 43 37.08 2.06 -19.65
N ILE A 44 37.38 3.11 -18.90
CA ILE A 44 36.53 3.66 -17.84
C ILE A 44 35.18 4.13 -18.41
N ILE A 45 35.18 4.87 -19.52
CA ILE A 45 33.96 5.29 -20.22
C ILE A 45 33.14 4.06 -20.63
N SER A 46 33.78 3.06 -21.24
CA SER A 46 33.07 1.87 -21.72
C SER A 46 32.40 1.11 -20.58
N ASP A 47 33.08 0.95 -19.44
CA ASP A 47 32.51 0.30 -18.26
C ASP A 47 31.36 1.12 -17.65
N ALA A 48 31.54 2.45 -17.52
CA ALA A 48 30.52 3.35 -17.00
C ALA A 48 29.26 3.35 -17.88
N VAL A 49 29.40 3.37 -19.21
CA VAL A 49 28.26 3.32 -20.14
C VAL A 49 27.49 2.01 -20.02
N VAL A 50 28.18 0.88 -19.86
CA VAL A 50 27.51 -0.42 -19.64
C VAL A 50 26.77 -0.44 -18.31
N LYS A 51 27.40 0.02 -17.22
CA LYS A 51 26.78 0.11 -15.89
C LYS A 51 25.57 1.05 -15.89
N LEU A 52 25.68 2.24 -16.48
CA LEU A 52 24.56 3.17 -16.65
C LEU A 52 23.42 2.57 -17.46
N GLY A 53 23.74 1.92 -18.59
CA GLY A 53 22.73 1.25 -19.42
C GLY A 53 21.94 0.19 -18.66
N ASN A 54 22.65 -0.63 -17.87
CA ASN A 54 22.03 -1.64 -17.01
C ASN A 54 21.17 -1.02 -15.91
N SER A 55 21.66 0.03 -15.23
CA SER A 55 20.91 0.75 -14.20
C SER A 55 19.65 1.41 -14.74
N PHE A 56 19.71 2.10 -15.89
CA PHE A 56 18.54 2.72 -16.50
C PHE A 56 17.52 1.69 -16.99
N ASN A 57 17.99 0.54 -17.51
CA ASN A 57 17.09 -0.55 -17.89
C ASN A 57 16.41 -1.16 -16.67
N GLY A 58 17.17 -1.40 -15.60
CA GLY A 58 16.67 -1.86 -14.30
C GLY A 58 15.63 -0.89 -13.72
N LEU A 59 15.95 0.40 -13.70
CA LEU A 59 15.03 1.46 -13.26
C LEU A 59 13.73 1.44 -14.07
N ASN A 60 13.81 1.44 -15.40
CA ASN A 60 12.65 1.46 -16.27
C ASN A 60 11.75 0.22 -16.10
N THR A 61 12.36 -0.97 -15.97
CA THR A 61 11.61 -2.21 -15.72
C THR A 61 10.96 -2.20 -14.33
N GLN A 62 11.71 -1.86 -13.29
CA GLN A 62 11.21 -1.75 -11.91
C GLN A 62 10.09 -0.72 -11.78
N THR A 63 10.24 0.47 -12.37
CA THR A 63 9.20 1.51 -12.36
C THR A 63 7.92 1.04 -13.06
N ARG A 64 8.01 0.32 -14.18
CA ARG A 64 6.83 -0.26 -14.83
C ARG A 64 6.14 -1.30 -13.95
N THR A 65 6.92 -2.19 -13.31
CA THR A 65 6.37 -3.16 -12.35
C THR A 65 5.69 -2.45 -11.18
N GLN A 66 6.31 -1.40 -10.63
CA GLN A 66 5.72 -0.60 -9.56
C GLN A 66 4.39 0.04 -9.99
N GLN A 67 4.33 0.61 -11.19
CA GLN A 67 3.09 1.18 -11.74
C GLN A 67 1.98 0.13 -11.88
N GLN A 68 2.31 -1.07 -12.33
CA GLN A 68 1.34 -2.18 -12.45
C GLN A 68 0.82 -2.64 -11.07
N LEU A 69 1.70 -2.76 -10.08
CA LEU A 69 1.33 -3.11 -8.71
C LEU A 69 0.43 -2.04 -8.06
N VAL A 70 0.76 -0.76 -8.26
CA VAL A 70 -0.07 0.34 -7.75
C VAL A 70 -1.43 0.38 -8.47
N ALA A 71 -1.46 0.16 -9.79
CA ALA A 71 -2.71 0.13 -10.55
C ALA A 71 -3.64 -1.02 -10.10
N SER A 72 -3.09 -2.23 -9.92
CA SER A 72 -3.84 -3.38 -9.40
C SER A 72 -4.32 -3.18 -7.97
N LEU A 73 -3.50 -2.56 -7.11
CA LEU A 73 -3.93 -2.11 -5.78
C LEU A 73 -5.10 -1.12 -5.85
N MET A 74 -5.03 -0.14 -6.75
CA MET A 74 -6.11 0.84 -6.92
C MET A 74 -7.38 0.18 -7.46
N ASP A 75 -7.28 -0.76 -8.39
CA ASP A 75 -8.44 -1.45 -8.97
C ASP A 75 -9.14 -2.32 -7.93
N GLU A 76 -8.39 -3.13 -7.16
CA GLU A 76 -8.94 -3.96 -6.08
C GLU A 76 -9.61 -3.12 -4.97
N VAL A 77 -9.02 -1.98 -4.62
CA VAL A 77 -9.60 -1.07 -3.61
C VAL A 77 -10.81 -0.30 -4.16
N SER A 78 -10.86 -0.01 -5.47
CA SER A 78 -11.91 0.83 -6.08
C SER A 78 -13.12 0.05 -6.57
N GLN A 79 -12.96 -1.20 -7.00
CA GLN A 79 -14.07 -1.99 -7.55
C GLN A 79 -15.14 -2.35 -6.50
N ASP A 80 -14.85 -2.23 -5.19
CA ASP A 80 -15.70 -2.82 -4.16
C ASP A 80 -16.13 -1.93 -2.98
N ASN A 81 -15.71 -0.65 -2.91
CA ASN A 81 -16.24 0.25 -1.87
C ASN A 81 -16.09 1.76 -2.15
N PRO A 82 -17.17 2.57 -2.15
CA PRO A 82 -17.10 4.03 -2.24
C PRO A 82 -16.63 4.73 -0.94
N LEU A 83 -16.30 3.99 0.13
CA LEU A 83 -15.82 4.56 1.39
C LEU A 83 -14.29 4.67 1.43
N LYS A 84 -13.81 5.77 0.84
CA LYS A 84 -12.55 6.49 1.08
C LYS A 84 -11.41 5.69 1.73
N ALA A 85 -10.44 5.36 0.87
CA ALA A 85 -9.11 4.83 1.16
C ALA A 85 -8.22 5.76 2.02
N ARG A 86 -8.56 5.92 3.31
CA ARG A 86 -7.67 6.36 4.39
C ARG A 86 -8.20 5.82 5.71
N SER A 87 -7.97 4.55 6.00
CA SER A 87 -8.06 4.07 7.38
C SER A 87 -6.91 3.13 7.70
N ASN A 88 -6.31 3.42 8.84
CA ASN A 88 -5.18 2.73 9.44
C ASN A 88 -5.51 1.24 9.55
N ARG A 89 -4.57 0.33 9.22
CA ARG A 89 -4.81 -1.13 9.25
C ARG A 89 -5.28 -1.64 10.63
N SER A 90 -4.90 -0.99 11.73
CA SER A 90 -5.42 -1.34 13.07
C SER A 90 -6.92 -1.05 13.20
N SER A 91 -7.39 0.02 12.55
CA SER A 91 -8.78 0.46 12.64
C SER A 91 -9.74 -0.54 11.98
N VAL A 92 -9.37 -1.18 10.87
CA VAL A 92 -10.26 -2.16 10.21
C VAL A 92 -10.42 -3.42 11.06
N LYS A 93 -9.33 -3.92 11.64
CA LYS A 93 -9.37 -5.10 12.52
C LYS A 93 -10.15 -4.81 13.82
N GLU A 94 -9.89 -3.66 14.45
CA GLU A 94 -10.63 -3.23 15.64
C GLU A 94 -12.12 -3.00 15.35
N ILE A 95 -12.46 -2.44 14.19
CA ILE A 95 -13.85 -2.29 13.74
C ILE A 95 -14.50 -3.67 13.54
N ALA A 96 -13.79 -4.63 12.93
CA ALA A 96 -14.30 -5.98 12.72
C ALA A 96 -14.55 -6.71 14.04
N GLU A 97 -13.58 -6.67 14.96
CA GLU A 97 -13.72 -7.25 16.30
C GLU A 97 -14.85 -6.58 17.10
N GLY A 98 -14.91 -5.25 17.07
CA GLY A 98 -15.97 -4.47 17.74
C GLY A 98 -17.36 -4.77 17.18
N MET A 99 -17.49 -4.88 15.85
CA MET A 99 -18.77 -5.21 15.22
C MET A 99 -19.18 -6.66 15.48
N SER A 100 -18.23 -7.61 15.48
CA SER A 100 -18.49 -9.00 15.81
C SER A 100 -19.01 -9.13 17.25
N ALA A 101 -18.41 -8.40 18.20
CA ALA A 101 -18.89 -8.33 19.58
C ALA A 101 -20.30 -7.72 19.67
N ILE A 102 -20.59 -6.66 18.91
CA ILE A 102 -21.93 -6.05 18.85
C ILE A 102 -22.96 -7.04 18.30
N LEU A 103 -22.65 -7.73 17.20
CA LEU A 103 -23.53 -8.73 16.59
C LEU A 103 -23.79 -9.90 17.54
N GLN A 104 -22.77 -10.38 18.25
CA GLN A 104 -22.93 -11.42 19.25
C GLN A 104 -23.85 -10.98 20.39
N GLY A 105 -23.67 -9.76 20.91
CA GLY A 105 -24.57 -9.19 21.92
C GLY A 105 -26.01 -9.02 21.41
N PHE A 106 -26.19 -8.73 20.11
CA PHE A 106 -27.50 -8.66 19.48
C PHE A 106 -28.18 -10.04 19.39
N VAL A 107 -27.42 -11.08 19.04
CA VAL A 107 -27.90 -12.48 19.03
C VAL A 107 -28.35 -12.90 20.43
N ASP A 108 -27.56 -12.58 21.46
CA ASP A 108 -27.89 -12.92 22.85
C ASP A 108 -29.17 -12.19 23.32
N THR A 109 -29.28 -10.90 22.98
CA THR A 109 -30.47 -10.09 23.27
C THR A 109 -31.72 -10.67 22.61
N LEU A 110 -31.61 -11.12 21.35
CA LEU A 110 -32.74 -11.78 20.69
C LEU A 110 -33.07 -13.16 21.26
N GLY A 111 -32.07 -13.91 21.71
CA GLY A 111 -32.30 -15.14 22.46
C GLY A 111 -33.18 -14.90 23.69
N GLN A 112 -32.92 -13.80 24.40
CA GLN A 112 -33.77 -13.37 25.52
C GLN A 112 -35.18 -12.96 25.06
N VAL A 113 -35.30 -12.16 23.99
CA VAL A 113 -36.60 -11.76 23.44
C VAL A 113 -37.42 -12.98 23.00
N SER A 114 -36.79 -13.98 22.38
CA SER A 114 -37.45 -15.23 21.97
C SER A 114 -37.93 -16.06 23.17
N ALA A 115 -37.12 -16.17 24.21
CA ALA A 115 -37.53 -16.81 25.47
C ALA A 115 -38.69 -16.06 26.13
N GLN A 116 -38.65 -14.72 26.12
CA GLN A 116 -39.71 -13.88 26.67
C GLN A 116 -41.02 -14.00 25.86
N SER A 117 -40.94 -14.02 24.54
CA SER A 117 -42.08 -14.27 23.64
C SER A 117 -42.73 -15.64 23.90
N SER A 118 -41.91 -16.67 24.12
CA SER A 118 -42.40 -18.01 24.50
C SER A 118 -43.17 -17.96 25.84
N GLY A 119 -42.66 -17.19 26.81
CA GLY A 119 -43.36 -16.96 28.07
C GLY A 119 -44.68 -16.20 27.92
N VAL A 120 -44.76 -15.24 26.99
CA VAL A 120 -46.02 -14.54 26.66
C VAL A 120 -47.03 -15.50 26.03
N ILE A 121 -46.60 -16.36 25.10
CA ILE A 121 -47.46 -17.37 24.47
C ILE A 121 -48.05 -18.31 25.52
N ALA A 122 -47.26 -18.80 26.47
CA ALA A 122 -47.73 -19.66 27.56
C ALA A 122 -48.79 -18.95 28.44
N LYS A 123 -48.62 -17.66 28.72
CA LYS A 123 -49.62 -16.85 29.45
C LYS A 123 -50.92 -16.67 28.65
N MET A 124 -50.83 -16.53 27.33
CA MET A 124 -52.00 -16.44 26.45
C MET A 124 -52.77 -17.77 26.38
N GLU A 125 -52.09 -18.90 26.44
CA GLU A 125 -52.72 -20.22 26.58
C GLU A 125 -53.47 -20.33 27.91
N ALA A 126 -52.84 -19.98 29.03
CA ALA A 126 -53.53 -19.93 30.32
C ALA A 126 -54.74 -18.98 30.32
N MET A 127 -54.64 -17.84 29.63
CA MET A 127 -55.76 -16.91 29.50
C MET A 127 -56.90 -17.47 28.64
N THR A 128 -56.58 -18.28 27.64
CA THR A 128 -57.57 -19.01 26.84
C THR A 128 -58.36 -20.00 27.71
N ASP A 129 -57.69 -20.69 28.62
CA ASP A 129 -58.34 -21.59 29.58
C ASP A 129 -59.29 -20.83 30.53
N VAL A 130 -58.86 -19.70 31.07
CA VAL A 130 -59.70 -18.82 31.92
C VAL A 130 -60.95 -18.34 31.17
N VAL A 131 -60.80 -17.95 29.90
CA VAL A 131 -61.91 -17.55 29.02
C VAL A 131 -62.87 -18.71 28.79
N ASN A 132 -62.38 -19.91 28.50
CA ASN A 132 -63.21 -21.11 28.32
C ASN A 132 -63.96 -21.47 29.62
N GLN A 133 -63.32 -21.35 30.78
CA GLN A 133 -63.96 -21.59 32.06
C GLN A 133 -65.05 -20.55 32.37
N THR A 134 -64.85 -19.31 31.94
CA THR A 134 -65.87 -18.25 32.03
C THR A 134 -67.08 -18.58 31.16
N PHE A 135 -66.89 -19.10 29.93
CA PHE A 135 -68.01 -19.58 29.11
C PHE A 135 -68.81 -20.70 29.80
N SER A 136 -68.14 -21.63 30.50
CA SER A 136 -68.82 -22.66 31.28
C SER A 136 -69.68 -22.07 32.40
N LEU A 137 -69.16 -21.07 33.13
CA LEU A 137 -69.90 -20.37 34.19
C LEU A 137 -71.11 -19.62 33.63
N LEU A 138 -70.95 -18.91 32.51
CA LEU A 138 -72.07 -18.22 31.84
C LEU A 138 -73.15 -19.21 31.38
N GLY A 139 -72.77 -20.42 30.95
CA GLY A 139 -73.71 -21.49 30.64
C GLY A 139 -74.51 -21.95 31.87
N HIS A 140 -73.88 -22.06 33.04
CA HIS A 140 -74.57 -22.37 34.30
C HIS A 140 -75.53 -21.24 34.71
N VAL A 141 -75.10 -19.99 34.59
CA VAL A 141 -75.95 -18.81 34.86
C VAL A 141 -77.16 -18.78 33.94
N GLU A 142 -76.99 -19.12 32.65
CA GLU A 142 -78.08 -19.22 31.69
C GLU A 142 -79.11 -20.29 32.11
N MET A 143 -78.63 -21.45 32.58
CA MET A 143 -79.48 -22.52 33.09
C MET A 143 -80.28 -22.08 34.32
N ILE A 144 -79.62 -21.46 35.30
CA ILE A 144 -80.27 -20.92 36.51
C ILE A 144 -81.34 -19.90 36.11
N THR A 145 -81.00 -18.98 35.21
CA THR A 145 -81.91 -17.93 34.75
C THR A 145 -83.16 -18.50 34.07
N LYS A 146 -83.00 -19.54 33.23
CA LYS A 146 -84.12 -20.25 32.60
C LYS A 146 -85.00 -20.97 33.64
N GLN A 147 -84.38 -21.63 34.63
CA GLN A 147 -85.10 -22.28 35.72
C GLN A 147 -85.89 -21.27 36.57
N THR A 148 -85.29 -20.16 36.96
CA THR A 148 -85.97 -19.09 37.73
C THR A 148 -87.12 -18.48 36.95
N ASN A 149 -86.98 -18.28 35.65
CA ASN A 149 -88.06 -17.79 34.78
C ASN A 149 -89.23 -18.80 34.66
N LEU A 150 -88.94 -20.11 34.65
CA LEU A 150 -89.98 -21.15 34.67
C LEU A 150 -90.68 -21.22 36.04
N LEU A 151 -89.92 -21.14 37.13
CA LEU A 151 -90.45 -21.07 38.50
C LEU A 151 -91.34 -19.84 38.70
N SER A 152 -90.91 -18.67 38.23
CA SER A 152 -91.68 -17.43 38.33
C SER A 152 -92.94 -17.46 37.47
N LEU A 153 -92.90 -18.11 36.30
CA LEU A 153 -94.09 -18.33 35.47
C LEU A 153 -95.09 -19.26 36.17
N ASN A 154 -94.63 -20.37 36.76
CA ASN A 154 -95.50 -21.29 37.50
C ASN A 154 -96.13 -20.58 38.72
N ALA A 155 -95.35 -19.78 39.45
CA ALA A 155 -95.85 -18.97 40.56
C ALA A 155 -96.87 -17.91 40.12
N PHE A 156 -96.66 -17.27 38.96
CA PHE A 156 -97.61 -16.33 38.38
C PHE A 156 -98.94 -16.99 38.03
N ILE A 157 -98.90 -18.19 37.43
CA ILE A 157 -100.09 -18.98 37.09
C ILE A 157 -100.88 -19.35 38.36
N GLU A 158 -100.20 -19.84 39.40
CA GLU A 158 -100.87 -20.25 40.64
C GLU A 158 -101.41 -19.05 41.45
N ALA A 159 -100.72 -17.91 41.42
CA ALA A 159 -101.20 -16.66 41.98
C ALA A 159 -102.47 -16.17 41.26
N ALA A 160 -102.53 -16.27 39.94
CA ALA A 160 -103.73 -15.94 39.15
C ALA A 160 -104.90 -16.91 39.46
N ARG A 161 -104.61 -18.19 39.69
CA ARG A 161 -105.59 -19.21 40.06
C ARG A 161 -106.23 -18.95 41.44
N SER A 162 -105.47 -18.36 42.36
CA SER A 162 -105.91 -18.06 43.73
C SER A 162 -106.78 -16.80 43.85
N GLY A 163 -107.09 -16.11 42.74
CA GLY A 163 -107.99 -14.94 42.73
C GLY A 163 -107.48 -13.78 43.57
N GLU A 164 -108.34 -13.16 44.39
CA GLU A 164 -107.98 -12.00 45.21
C GLU A 164 -106.89 -12.29 46.26
N ALA A 165 -106.86 -13.51 46.81
CA ALA A 165 -105.85 -13.92 47.80
C ALA A 165 -104.42 -14.01 47.20
N GLY A 166 -104.31 -14.14 45.87
CA GLY A 166 -103.05 -14.28 45.15
C GLY A 166 -102.42 -12.98 44.65
N ARG A 167 -103.10 -11.82 44.77
CA ARG A 167 -102.61 -10.54 44.17
C ARG A 167 -101.20 -10.16 44.61
N GLY A 168 -100.86 -10.33 45.89
CA GLY A 168 -99.51 -10.06 46.40
C GLY A 168 -98.44 -10.97 45.80
N PHE A 169 -98.73 -12.27 45.66
CA PHE A 169 -97.84 -13.24 45.03
C PHE A 169 -97.67 -12.98 43.53
N GLN A 170 -98.69 -12.46 42.86
CA GLN A 170 -98.64 -12.15 41.44
C GLN A 170 -97.65 -11.01 41.13
N VAL A 171 -97.58 -9.99 42.00
CA VAL A 171 -96.59 -8.90 41.90
C VAL A 171 -95.17 -9.45 42.06
N VAL A 172 -94.93 -10.28 43.09
CA VAL A 172 -93.61 -10.89 43.34
C VAL A 172 -93.19 -11.81 42.17
N ALA A 173 -94.10 -12.62 41.64
CA ALA A 173 -93.82 -13.51 40.51
C ALA A 173 -93.50 -12.72 39.23
N THR A 174 -94.17 -11.59 38.99
CA THR A 174 -93.88 -10.69 37.87
C THR A 174 -92.50 -10.06 38.03
N GLU A 175 -92.14 -9.62 39.23
CA GLU A 175 -90.82 -9.04 39.50
C GLU A 175 -89.69 -10.07 39.35
N MET A 176 -89.88 -11.31 39.84
CA MET A 176 -88.93 -12.41 39.61
C MET A 176 -88.75 -12.75 38.13
N ARG A 177 -89.84 -12.67 37.34
CA ARG A 177 -89.78 -12.88 35.88
C ARG A 177 -88.97 -11.78 35.20
N ASN A 178 -89.23 -10.51 35.53
CA ASN A 178 -88.49 -9.36 35.02
C ASN A 178 -86.99 -9.46 35.38
N LEU A 179 -86.67 -9.83 36.63
CA LEU A 179 -85.30 -10.03 37.08
C LEU A 179 -84.58 -11.16 36.32
N SER A 180 -85.30 -12.25 36.04
CA SER A 180 -84.76 -13.36 35.24
C SER A 180 -84.49 -12.94 33.79
N GLN A 181 -85.41 -12.21 33.16
CA GLN A 181 -85.19 -11.69 31.80
C GLN A 181 -84.03 -10.68 31.74
N SER A 182 -83.91 -9.81 32.74
CA SER A 182 -82.78 -8.87 32.86
C SER A 182 -81.46 -9.63 33.05
N SER A 183 -81.44 -10.66 33.90
CA SER A 183 -80.28 -11.52 34.10
C SER A 183 -79.86 -12.25 32.82
N ALA A 184 -80.81 -12.73 32.02
CA ALA A 184 -80.52 -13.37 30.74
C ALA A 184 -79.86 -12.38 29.76
N LYS A 185 -80.38 -11.16 29.68
CA LYS A 185 -79.82 -10.09 28.84
C LYS A 185 -78.40 -9.71 29.28
N MET A 186 -78.18 -9.57 30.59
CA MET A 186 -76.86 -9.29 31.17
C MET A 186 -75.88 -10.43 30.87
N ASN A 187 -76.31 -11.69 31.03
CA ASN A 187 -75.50 -12.87 30.72
C ASN A 187 -75.06 -12.91 29.25
N GLU A 188 -75.96 -12.55 28.33
CA GLU A 188 -75.65 -12.45 26.90
C GLU A 188 -74.66 -11.32 26.59
N GLN A 189 -74.77 -10.17 27.25
CA GLN A 189 -73.80 -9.09 27.12
C GLN A 189 -72.41 -9.51 27.61
N ILE A 190 -72.33 -10.22 28.74
CA ILE A 190 -71.07 -10.75 29.26
C ILE A 190 -70.49 -11.79 28.29
N ARG A 191 -71.33 -12.68 27.73
CA ARG A 191 -70.91 -13.68 26.74
C ARG A 191 -70.23 -13.03 25.53
N ASN A 192 -70.87 -12.00 24.95
CA ASN A 192 -70.30 -11.24 23.83
C ASN A 192 -68.96 -10.57 24.19
N GLN A 193 -68.83 -10.03 25.40
CA GLN A 193 -67.58 -9.40 25.85
C GLN A 193 -66.45 -10.43 26.05
N VAL A 194 -66.78 -11.62 26.57
CA VAL A 194 -65.82 -12.72 26.76
C VAL A 194 -65.41 -13.30 25.40
N GLU A 195 -66.33 -13.41 24.43
CA GLU A 195 -66.01 -13.82 23.07
C GLU A 195 -65.09 -12.84 22.36
N ARG A 196 -65.33 -11.54 22.52
CA ARG A 196 -64.40 -10.51 22.03
C ARG A 196 -63.03 -10.63 22.69
N SER A 197 -62.98 -10.92 23.99
CA SER A 197 -61.73 -11.13 24.72
C SER A 197 -60.96 -12.36 24.20
N LYS A 198 -61.68 -13.46 23.91
CA LYS A 198 -61.11 -14.66 23.29
C LYS A 198 -60.42 -14.34 21.96
N LYS A 199 -61.09 -13.57 21.11
CA LYS A 199 -60.55 -13.15 19.80
C LYS A 199 -59.26 -12.34 19.97
N ILE A 200 -59.25 -11.35 20.88
CA ILE A 200 -58.07 -10.52 21.15
C ILE A 200 -56.89 -11.36 21.66
N VAL A 201 -57.13 -12.32 22.56
CA VAL A 201 -56.08 -13.23 23.05
C VAL A 201 -55.47 -14.04 21.90
N HIS A 202 -56.31 -14.54 21.00
CA HIS A 202 -55.84 -15.34 19.85
C HIS A 202 -55.03 -14.50 18.86
N GLU A 203 -55.54 -13.31 18.50
CA GLU A 203 -54.81 -12.36 17.64
C GLU A 203 -53.47 -11.94 18.27
N THR A 204 -53.44 -11.71 19.58
CA THR A 204 -52.21 -11.33 20.30
C THR A 204 -51.18 -12.46 20.26
N ARG A 205 -51.61 -13.71 20.45
CA ARG A 205 -50.74 -14.89 20.34
C ARG A 205 -50.09 -14.97 18.95
N ASP A 206 -50.88 -14.80 17.90
CA ASP A 206 -50.39 -14.91 16.52
C ASP A 206 -49.38 -13.81 16.18
N VAL A 207 -49.63 -12.57 16.62
CA VAL A 207 -48.71 -11.44 16.43
C VAL A 207 -47.37 -11.68 17.14
N VAL A 208 -47.40 -12.14 18.40
CA VAL A 208 -46.18 -12.43 19.17
C VAL A 208 -45.37 -13.55 18.51
N ASN A 209 -46.03 -14.59 18.02
CA ASN A 209 -45.36 -15.70 17.34
C ASN A 209 -44.70 -15.26 16.02
N GLN A 210 -45.42 -14.49 15.21
CA GLN A 210 -44.87 -13.96 13.95
C GLN A 210 -43.70 -12.99 14.17
N MET A 211 -43.78 -12.15 15.20
CA MET A 211 -42.71 -11.20 15.55
C MET A 211 -41.42 -11.95 15.92
N ALA A 212 -41.52 -12.95 16.80
CA ALA A 212 -40.37 -13.76 17.22
C ALA A 212 -39.67 -14.47 16.03
N MET A 213 -40.44 -15.00 15.08
CA MET A 213 -39.87 -15.67 13.90
C MET A 213 -39.19 -14.70 12.92
N ARG A 214 -39.84 -13.56 12.64
CA ARG A 214 -39.29 -12.55 11.71
C ARG A 214 -38.01 -11.91 12.21
N ASP A 215 -37.99 -11.56 13.49
CA ASP A 215 -36.85 -10.89 14.11
C ASP A 215 -35.62 -11.82 14.08
N MET A 216 -35.82 -13.11 14.39
CA MET A 216 -34.75 -14.10 14.34
C MET A 216 -34.20 -14.31 12.93
N SER A 217 -35.08 -14.48 11.92
CA SER A 217 -34.67 -14.70 10.53
C SER A 217 -33.87 -13.51 9.99
N SER A 218 -34.35 -12.29 10.23
CA SER A 218 -33.71 -11.07 9.72
C SER A 218 -32.31 -10.87 10.31
N LEU A 219 -32.09 -11.30 11.55
CA LEU A 219 -30.81 -11.18 12.23
C LEU A 219 -29.80 -12.24 11.83
N VAL A 220 -30.24 -13.47 11.59
CA VAL A 220 -29.37 -14.50 11.02
C VAL A 220 -28.86 -14.03 9.65
N GLU A 221 -29.74 -13.50 8.80
CA GLU A 221 -29.32 -12.92 7.51
C GLU A 221 -28.36 -11.73 7.67
N ALA A 222 -28.61 -10.84 8.64
CA ALA A 222 -27.73 -9.70 8.90
C ALA A 222 -26.34 -10.15 9.39
N LYS A 223 -26.30 -11.18 10.26
CA LYS A 223 -25.05 -11.79 10.74
C LYS A 223 -24.29 -12.44 9.58
N ASP A 224 -24.95 -13.26 8.77
CA ASP A 224 -24.31 -13.94 7.65
C ASP A 224 -23.71 -12.93 6.64
N ARG A 225 -24.43 -11.82 6.36
CA ARG A 225 -23.92 -10.73 5.53
C ARG A 225 -22.71 -10.03 6.16
N ALA A 226 -22.73 -9.81 7.47
CA ALA A 226 -21.62 -9.20 8.18
C ALA A 226 -20.38 -10.12 8.18
N ASP A 227 -20.56 -11.42 8.45
CA ASP A 227 -19.47 -12.42 8.41
C ASP A 227 -18.85 -12.52 7.01
N ALA A 228 -19.67 -12.48 5.96
CA ALA A 228 -19.19 -12.42 4.57
C ALA A 228 -18.39 -11.14 4.28
N LEU A 229 -18.86 -9.98 4.76
CA LEU A 229 -18.13 -8.71 4.63
C LEU A 229 -16.79 -8.75 5.39
N PHE A 230 -16.74 -9.33 6.58
CA PHE A 230 -15.48 -9.44 7.33
C PHE A 230 -14.47 -10.34 6.66
N THR A 231 -14.92 -11.48 6.15
CA THR A 231 -14.06 -12.38 5.37
C THR A 231 -13.45 -11.65 4.18
N LYS A 232 -14.26 -10.87 3.46
CA LYS A 232 -13.80 -10.06 2.33
C LYS A 232 -12.82 -8.95 2.73
N LEU A 233 -13.08 -8.26 3.83
CA LEU A 233 -12.18 -7.23 4.36
C LEU A 233 -10.84 -7.81 4.80
N ASP A 234 -10.83 -9.02 5.38
CA ASP A 234 -9.60 -9.70 5.79
C ASP A 234 -8.74 -10.08 4.57
N MET A 235 -9.37 -10.67 3.54
CA MET A 235 -8.72 -10.97 2.26
C MET A 235 -8.14 -9.71 1.61
N MET A 236 -8.90 -8.62 1.59
CA MET A 236 -8.44 -7.34 1.03
C MET A 236 -7.26 -6.76 1.83
N ASN A 237 -7.29 -6.83 3.16
CA ASN A 237 -6.18 -6.38 4.01
C ASN A 237 -4.90 -7.19 3.78
N GLN A 238 -5.04 -8.51 3.60
CA GLN A 238 -3.92 -9.38 3.27
C GLN A 238 -3.33 -9.01 1.91
N PHE A 239 -4.17 -8.87 0.88
CA PHE A 239 -3.76 -8.46 -0.46
C PHE A 239 -3.02 -7.10 -0.46
N ILE A 240 -3.57 -6.10 0.24
CA ILE A 240 -2.93 -4.79 0.39
C ILE A 240 -1.58 -4.91 1.12
N SER A 241 -1.47 -5.78 2.11
CA SER A 241 -0.22 -5.99 2.86
C SER A 241 0.86 -6.62 1.99
N GLU A 242 0.52 -7.67 1.26
CA GLU A 242 1.43 -8.34 0.32
C GLU A 242 1.88 -7.40 -0.80
N SER A 243 0.93 -6.69 -1.42
CA SER A 243 1.21 -5.76 -2.50
C SER A 243 2.08 -4.59 -2.05
N LEU A 244 1.86 -4.03 -0.85
CA LEU A 244 2.71 -2.98 -0.30
C LEU A 244 4.12 -3.49 0.00
N GLY A 245 4.25 -4.75 0.43
CA GLY A 245 5.55 -5.42 0.58
C GLY A 245 6.29 -5.53 -0.75
N GLN A 246 5.60 -5.94 -1.82
CA GLN A 246 6.17 -6.00 -3.16
C GLN A 246 6.57 -4.61 -3.68
N VAL A 247 5.73 -3.59 -3.48
CA VAL A 247 6.06 -2.20 -3.84
C VAL A 247 7.33 -1.74 -3.11
N SER A 248 7.43 -2.02 -1.80
CA SER A 248 8.62 -1.67 -1.02
C SER A 248 9.89 -2.35 -1.56
N GLN A 249 9.82 -3.62 -1.92
CA GLN A 249 10.94 -4.36 -2.52
C GLN A 249 11.35 -3.77 -3.88
N VAL A 250 10.38 -3.40 -4.72
CA VAL A 250 10.66 -2.73 -6.00
C VAL A 250 11.29 -1.36 -5.79
N THR A 251 10.83 -0.58 -4.80
CA THR A 251 11.44 0.71 -4.44
C THR A 251 12.89 0.56 -4.00
N GLN A 252 13.23 -0.43 -3.16
CA GLN A 252 14.62 -0.70 -2.80
C GLN A 252 15.48 -1.07 -4.01
N GLY A 253 14.90 -1.80 -4.97
CA GLY A 253 15.53 -2.11 -6.24
C GLY A 253 15.83 -0.86 -7.08
N ILE A 254 14.88 0.08 -7.11
CA ILE A 254 15.03 1.38 -7.77
C ILE A 254 16.16 2.18 -7.11
N ASP A 255 16.19 2.27 -5.77
CA ASP A 255 17.22 2.99 -5.04
C ASP A 255 18.62 2.43 -5.34
N ARG A 256 18.75 1.09 -5.42
CA ARG A 256 20.01 0.45 -5.80
C ARG A 256 20.42 0.79 -7.23
N SER A 257 19.49 0.76 -8.18
CA SER A 257 19.76 1.13 -9.58
C SER A 257 20.19 2.59 -9.70
N VAL A 258 19.55 3.50 -8.96
CA VAL A 258 19.92 4.91 -8.89
C VAL A 258 21.31 5.09 -8.28
N GLY A 259 21.61 4.42 -7.16
CA GLY A 259 22.93 4.47 -6.54
C GLY A 259 24.05 4.02 -7.48
N LEU A 260 23.86 2.92 -8.19
CA LEU A 260 24.82 2.44 -9.20
C LEU A 260 24.97 3.42 -10.37
N ALA A 261 23.88 4.06 -10.81
CA ALA A 261 23.95 5.08 -11.85
C ALA A 261 24.74 6.31 -11.40
N VAL A 262 24.48 6.81 -10.19
CA VAL A 262 25.20 7.95 -9.61
C VAL A 262 26.68 7.63 -9.43
N GLN A 263 27.03 6.45 -8.91
CA GLN A 263 28.42 6.02 -8.81
C GLN A 263 29.07 5.94 -10.20
N SER A 264 28.36 5.43 -11.19
CA SER A 264 28.90 5.30 -12.54
C SER A 264 29.19 6.66 -13.16
N LEU A 265 28.44 7.73 -12.84
CA LEU A 265 28.68 9.09 -13.34
C LEU A 265 30.04 9.69 -12.92
N GLN A 266 30.66 9.19 -11.84
CA GLN A 266 31.99 9.63 -11.40
C GLN A 266 33.09 9.37 -12.45
N PHE A 267 32.81 8.56 -13.47
CA PHE A 267 33.70 8.35 -14.60
C PHE A 267 34.08 9.67 -15.31
N GLU A 268 33.19 10.66 -15.32
CA GLU A 268 33.44 11.96 -15.95
C GLU A 268 34.65 12.65 -15.31
N ASP A 269 34.69 12.70 -13.97
CA ASP A 269 35.78 13.34 -13.22
C ASP A 269 37.11 12.62 -13.49
N ILE A 270 37.11 11.29 -13.46
CA ILE A 270 38.31 10.48 -13.67
C ILE A 270 38.84 10.66 -15.10
N VAL A 271 37.95 10.63 -16.09
CA VAL A 271 38.32 10.84 -17.50
C VAL A 271 38.80 12.27 -17.73
N GLY A 272 38.16 13.26 -17.11
CA GLY A 272 38.57 14.67 -17.17
C GLY A 272 39.98 14.88 -16.63
N GLN A 273 40.33 14.23 -15.53
CA GLN A 273 41.70 14.23 -14.98
C GLN A 273 42.71 13.57 -15.94
N LEU A 274 42.39 12.40 -16.48
CA LEU A 274 43.26 11.70 -17.44
C LEU A 274 43.48 12.52 -18.72
N LEU A 275 42.44 13.18 -19.24
CA LEU A 275 42.55 14.03 -20.41
C LEU A 275 43.35 15.30 -20.14
N THR A 276 43.17 15.92 -18.97
CA THR A 276 43.98 17.08 -18.55
C THR A 276 45.46 16.70 -18.40
N HIS A 277 45.72 15.50 -17.87
CA HIS A 277 47.08 14.98 -17.76
C HIS A 277 47.71 14.71 -19.13
N ALA A 278 46.97 14.07 -20.03
CA ALA A 278 47.39 13.84 -21.41
C ALA A 278 47.64 15.14 -22.19
N ASP A 279 46.77 16.14 -22.02
CA ASP A 279 46.91 17.47 -22.63
C ASP A 279 48.17 18.21 -22.15
N ARG A 280 48.47 18.12 -20.84
CA ARG A 280 49.72 18.65 -20.27
C ARG A 280 50.95 17.96 -20.88
N GLU A 281 50.96 16.63 -20.96
CA GLU A 281 52.08 15.89 -21.54
C GLU A 281 52.29 16.23 -23.03
N LEU A 282 51.20 16.36 -23.81
CA LEU A 282 51.24 16.80 -25.21
C LEU A 282 51.75 18.23 -25.34
N SER A 283 51.27 19.16 -24.52
CA SER A 283 51.74 20.55 -24.51
C SER A 283 53.23 20.65 -24.20
N GLU A 284 53.72 19.85 -23.25
CA GLU A 284 55.15 19.77 -22.94
C GLU A 284 55.96 19.16 -24.09
N GLN A 285 55.43 18.16 -24.81
CA GLN A 285 56.06 17.62 -26.01
C GLN A 285 56.13 18.66 -27.13
N GLU A 286 55.05 19.41 -27.36
CA GLU A 286 55.01 20.48 -28.37
C GLU A 286 56.05 21.57 -28.05
N GLN A 287 56.16 21.96 -26.78
CA GLN A 287 57.18 22.92 -26.33
C GLN A 287 58.61 22.40 -26.54
N VAL A 288 58.86 21.10 -26.27
CA VAL A 288 60.16 20.46 -26.55
C VAL A 288 60.47 20.49 -28.05
N LEU A 289 59.52 20.12 -28.90
CA LEU A 289 59.69 20.14 -30.36
C LEU A 289 59.93 21.57 -30.88
N ALA A 290 59.21 22.55 -30.35
CA ALA A 290 59.39 23.96 -30.69
C ALA A 290 60.78 24.48 -30.30
N ASP A 291 61.31 24.13 -29.12
CA ASP A 291 62.67 24.54 -28.71
C ASP A 291 63.73 23.86 -29.57
N VAL A 292 63.56 22.57 -29.91
CA VAL A 292 64.44 21.85 -30.85
C VAL A 292 64.45 22.53 -32.21
N TYR A 293 63.27 22.83 -32.78
CA TYR A 293 63.16 23.54 -34.05
C TYR A 293 63.82 24.91 -34.01
N GLY A 294 63.57 25.71 -32.97
CA GLY A 294 64.17 27.03 -32.79
C GLY A 294 65.70 26.99 -32.66
N ARG A 295 66.27 25.94 -32.07
CA ARG A 295 67.73 25.72 -32.00
C ARG A 295 68.31 25.32 -33.36
N LEU A 296 67.63 24.43 -34.08
CA LEU A 296 68.04 24.02 -35.44
C LEU A 296 67.98 25.19 -36.44
N SER A 297 66.95 26.04 -36.35
CA SER A 297 66.84 27.25 -37.19
C SER A 297 67.98 28.23 -36.93
N ARG A 298 68.28 28.51 -35.66
CA ARG A 298 69.43 29.37 -35.27
C ARG A 298 70.77 28.80 -35.73
N PHE A 299 70.94 27.49 -35.66
CA PHE A 299 72.12 26.81 -36.20
C PHE A 299 72.21 27.02 -37.73
N SER A 300 71.12 26.77 -38.45
CA SER A 300 71.05 26.95 -39.92
C SER A 300 71.38 28.40 -40.33
N GLU A 301 70.80 29.40 -39.67
CA GLU A 301 71.07 30.82 -39.94
C GLU A 301 72.54 31.22 -39.71
N ARG A 302 73.15 30.72 -38.63
CA ARG A 302 74.58 30.98 -38.33
C ARG A 302 75.53 30.34 -39.34
N VAL A 303 75.18 29.15 -39.82
CA VAL A 303 75.97 28.47 -40.86
C VAL A 303 75.81 29.20 -42.21
N GLN A 304 74.60 29.63 -42.57
CA GLN A 304 74.33 30.36 -43.81
C GLN A 304 74.96 31.76 -43.85
N SER A 305 75.07 32.44 -42.71
CA SER A 305 75.72 33.75 -42.57
C SER A 305 77.26 33.71 -42.57
N GLY A 306 77.86 32.54 -42.82
CA GLY A 306 79.32 32.37 -42.86
C GLY A 306 80.00 32.27 -41.50
N GLY A 307 79.24 32.00 -40.43
CA GLY A 307 79.75 31.81 -39.08
C GLY A 307 80.62 30.55 -38.93
N ASN A 308 81.38 30.47 -37.83
CA ASN A 308 82.16 29.28 -37.53
C ASN A 308 81.24 28.09 -37.21
N VAL A 309 81.18 27.15 -38.15
CA VAL A 309 80.37 25.93 -38.07
C VAL A 309 80.66 25.15 -36.79
N GLN A 310 81.93 25.05 -36.37
CA GLN A 310 82.32 24.26 -35.20
C GLN A 310 81.77 24.87 -33.90
N THR A 311 81.79 26.20 -33.77
CA THR A 311 81.22 26.92 -32.62
C THR A 311 79.70 26.81 -32.60
N ALA A 312 79.04 27.01 -33.74
CA ALA A 312 77.58 26.89 -33.85
C ALA A 312 77.09 25.47 -33.49
N LEU A 313 77.89 24.46 -33.80
CA LEU A 313 77.55 23.07 -33.53
C LEU A 313 77.75 22.67 -32.07
N LEU A 314 78.82 23.16 -31.43
CA LEU A 314 79.02 23.04 -29.98
C LEU A 314 77.87 23.69 -29.21
N GLU A 315 77.40 24.87 -29.63
CA GLU A 315 76.26 25.54 -29.01
C GLU A 315 74.94 24.78 -29.22
N LEU A 316 74.70 24.24 -30.41
CA LEU A 316 73.55 23.39 -30.69
C LEU A 316 73.57 22.12 -29.82
N ASN A 317 74.72 21.45 -29.74
CA ASN A 317 74.89 20.24 -28.93
C ASN A 317 74.63 20.51 -27.45
N ASN A 318 75.34 21.48 -26.87
CA ASN A 318 75.18 21.83 -25.45
C ASN A 318 73.72 22.21 -25.15
N GLY A 319 73.08 22.92 -26.08
CA GLY A 319 71.68 23.31 -25.98
C GLY A 319 70.71 22.14 -25.99
N LEU A 320 70.91 21.17 -26.87
CA LEU A 320 70.04 20.01 -26.97
C LEU A 320 70.31 18.98 -25.85
N GLN A 321 71.56 18.83 -25.39
CA GLN A 321 71.89 18.03 -24.20
C GLN A 321 71.24 18.60 -22.94
N ALA A 322 71.25 19.93 -22.77
CA ALA A 322 70.56 20.59 -21.66
C ALA A 322 69.04 20.35 -21.70
N LEU A 323 68.44 20.40 -22.89
CA LEU A 323 67.02 20.10 -23.07
C LEU A 323 66.69 18.63 -22.74
N CYS A 324 67.47 17.67 -23.26
CA CYS A 324 67.29 16.26 -22.94
C CYS A 324 67.45 15.98 -21.44
N GLY A 325 68.44 16.62 -20.79
CA GLY A 325 68.64 16.53 -19.35
C GLY A 325 67.45 17.05 -18.54
N ALA A 326 66.88 18.20 -18.92
CA ALA A 326 65.71 18.76 -18.25
C ALA A 326 64.46 17.86 -18.38
N THR A 327 64.22 17.29 -19.57
CA THR A 327 63.10 16.36 -19.81
C THR A 327 63.27 15.04 -19.05
N LEU A 328 64.51 14.56 -18.89
CA LEU A 328 64.82 13.34 -18.12
C LEU A 328 64.80 13.54 -16.60
N ILE A 329 64.95 14.76 -16.07
CA ILE A 329 64.86 15.05 -14.62
C ILE A 329 63.40 15.15 -14.16
N GLN A 330 62.49 15.64 -15.01
CA GLN A 330 61.03 15.58 -14.73
C GLN A 330 60.50 14.14 -14.52
N LYS A 331 61.26 13.12 -14.96
CA LYS A 331 60.99 11.68 -14.77
C LYS A 331 60.71 11.27 -13.32
N SER A 332 61.30 11.93 -12.32
CA SER A 332 61.28 11.44 -10.93
C SER A 332 60.14 11.98 -10.05
N ALA A 333 59.37 12.97 -10.52
CA ALA A 333 58.42 13.68 -9.67
C ALA A 333 56.96 13.22 -9.79
N ALA A 334 56.59 12.46 -10.83
CA ALA A 334 55.20 12.05 -11.07
C ALA A 334 54.92 10.65 -10.47
N VAL A 335 54.52 10.61 -9.20
CA VAL A 335 53.88 9.45 -8.57
C VAL A 335 52.38 9.51 -8.90
N LEU A 336 51.85 8.47 -9.55
CA LEU A 336 50.44 8.35 -9.94
C LEU A 336 49.72 7.41 -8.95
N GLN A 337 48.59 7.85 -8.41
CA GLN A 337 47.64 6.99 -7.68
C GLN A 337 47.04 5.96 -8.66
N GLU A 338 47.20 4.68 -8.33
CA GLU A 338 46.92 3.55 -9.23
C GLU A 338 45.53 2.91 -9.04
N SER A 339 44.73 3.30 -8.05
CA SER A 339 43.49 2.57 -7.74
C SER A 339 42.34 3.44 -7.25
N MET A 340 41.13 3.01 -7.63
CA MET A 340 39.82 3.55 -7.22
C MET A 340 39.43 3.13 -5.79
N ASP A 341 40.19 2.23 -5.16
CA ASP A 341 39.84 1.52 -3.92
C ASP A 341 40.39 2.19 -2.64
N GLU A 342 41.15 3.29 -2.76
CA GLU A 342 41.78 3.98 -1.62
C GLU A 342 40.96 5.16 -1.05
N GLY A 343 39.71 5.31 -1.48
CA GLY A 343 38.79 6.32 -0.96
C GLY A 343 37.66 5.68 -0.16
N ASP A 344 37.94 5.24 1.07
CA ASP A 344 36.87 4.98 2.04
C ASP A 344 36.14 6.32 2.28
N VAL A 345 34.93 6.42 1.75
CA VAL A 345 34.03 7.53 2.04
C VAL A 345 33.39 7.25 3.39
N GLU A 346 33.83 7.95 4.44
CA GLU A 346 33.02 8.17 5.63
C GLU A 346 31.70 8.83 5.20
N LEU A 347 30.63 8.03 5.18
CA LEU A 347 29.26 8.50 5.01
C LEU A 347 28.80 9.16 6.32
N PHE A 348 28.53 10.46 6.28
CA PHE A 348 27.72 11.17 7.28
C PHE A 348 26.23 11.02 6.99
#